data_AF-A0A291LJG8-F1
#
_entry.id   AF-A0A291LJG8-F1
#
_cell.length_a   1.000
_cell.length_b   1.000
_cell.length_c   1.000
_cell.angle_alpha   90.00
_cell.angle_beta   90.00
_cell.angle_gamma   90.00
#
_symmetry.space_group_name_H-M   'P 1'
#
loop_
_entity.id
_entity.type
_entity.pdbx_description
1 polymer ?
#
loop_
_entity_poly.entity_id
_entity_poly.type
_entity_poly.pdbx_seq_one_letter_code
_entity_poly.pdbx_strand_id
1 'polypeptide(L)'
;MTGIFEQVSEFLNYINYSVISFTDIQSEPFTYFSSVLPVVYSNVDKQKESILKENRNKSGVYKWINNVNGNSYVGSSVNLSKRLSEYLNVNYLLRRDNMTINKALLKYGYSDFSLLILEYCEPDVCIEREQYYIDLYKPEYNILKLAGSRLGYTHTEETLAKLKNRKVSAEWRFLMSEKSKGDKNPMFGRTGDKNPMFGTVKPKGSGPRRGPL
;
A
#
# COMPACT_ATOMS: atom_id res chain seq x y z
N MET A 1 -8.81 30.64 -2.99
CA MET A 1 -7.56 30.18 -3.64
C MET A 1 -6.34 30.52 -2.75
N THR A 2 -6.50 30.43 -1.42
CA THR A 2 -5.53 30.95 -0.42
C THR A 2 -5.02 29.87 0.55
N GLY A 3 -5.78 28.80 0.78
CA GLY A 3 -5.45 27.80 1.81
C GLY A 3 -4.25 26.89 1.53
N ILE A 4 -3.87 26.67 0.26
CA ILE A 4 -2.70 25.83 -0.07
C ILE A 4 -1.39 26.59 0.20
N PHE A 5 -1.37 27.91 -0.07
CA PHE A 5 -0.18 28.72 0.18
C PHE A 5 0.06 28.90 1.69
N GLU A 6 -1.02 29.04 2.47
CA GLU A 6 -0.95 29.05 3.94
C GLU A 6 -0.46 27.71 4.50
N GLN A 7 -0.95 26.57 4.03
CA GLN A 7 -0.47 25.26 4.51
C GLN A 7 1.00 25.00 4.18
N VAL A 8 1.48 25.42 3.00
CA VAL A 8 2.90 25.30 2.65
C VAL A 8 3.75 26.26 3.51
N SER A 9 3.26 27.47 3.76
CA SER A 9 3.94 28.45 4.62
C SER A 9 4.00 28.01 6.08
N GLU A 10 2.93 27.43 6.63
CA GLU A 10 2.89 26.88 7.98
C GLU A 10 3.84 25.69 8.13
N PHE A 11 3.91 24.80 7.12
CA PHE A 11 4.85 23.69 7.12
C PHE A 11 6.31 24.17 7.11
N LEU A 12 6.64 25.18 6.30
CA LEU A 12 7.98 25.75 6.25
C LEU A 12 8.36 26.47 7.56
N ASN A 13 7.42 27.19 8.18
CA ASN A 13 7.64 27.85 9.47
C ASN A 13 7.83 26.87 10.62
N TYR A 14 7.07 25.76 10.64
CA TYR A 14 7.24 24.70 11.63
C TYR A 14 8.62 24.06 11.55
N ILE A 15 9.11 23.77 10.33
CA ILE A 15 10.47 23.26 10.12
C ILE A 15 11.49 24.27 10.64
N ASN A 16 11.35 25.56 10.33
CA ASN A 16 12.30 26.59 10.76
C ASN A 16 12.37 26.73 12.30
N TYR A 17 11.21 26.68 12.99
CA TYR A 17 11.17 26.73 14.46
C TYR A 17 11.82 25.51 15.12
N SER A 18 11.61 24.31 14.58
CA SER A 18 12.18 23.07 15.14
C SER A 18 13.71 22.96 14.98
N VAL A 19 14.29 23.64 13.99
CA VAL A 19 15.75 23.69 13.78
C VAL A 19 16.44 24.64 14.77
N ILE A 20 15.75 25.71 15.20
CA ILE A 20 16.32 26.73 16.10
C ILE A 20 16.36 26.27 17.56
N SER A 21 15.56 25.25 17.95
CA SER A 21 15.51 24.76 19.33
C SER A 21 16.42 23.57 19.66
N PHE A 22 17.31 23.13 18.75
CA PHE A 22 18.12 21.91 18.92
C PHE A 22 19.63 22.14 19.11
N THR A 23 20.04 23.33 19.54
CA THR A 23 21.41 23.58 20.03
C THR A 23 21.41 23.50 21.55
N ASP A 24 21.36 22.27 22.08
CA ASP A 24 21.95 21.86 23.36
C ASP A 24 21.40 20.47 23.71
N ILE A 25 22.18 19.43 23.46
CA ILE A 25 22.30 18.18 24.23
C ILE A 25 23.37 17.31 23.55
N GLN A 26 24.35 16.88 24.35
CA GLN A 26 25.49 16.06 23.95
C GLN A 26 25.11 14.58 23.74
N SER A 27 25.74 13.98 22.72
CA SER A 27 26.02 12.55 22.49
C SER A 27 24.86 11.54 22.48
N GLU A 28 24.37 11.20 21.29
CA GLU A 28 23.99 9.87 20.77
C GLU A 28 23.88 10.01 19.23
N PRO A 29 24.06 8.96 18.39
CA PRO A 29 24.28 9.13 16.94
C PRO A 29 23.02 9.68 16.27
N PHE A 30 23.05 10.99 16.05
CA PHE A 30 22.01 11.75 15.41
C PHE A 30 21.77 11.17 14.02
N THR A 31 20.60 10.57 13.83
CA THR A 31 20.11 10.10 12.54
C THR A 31 20.31 11.22 11.54
N TYR A 32 21.12 10.97 10.52
CA TYR A 32 21.42 11.91 9.45
C TYR A 32 20.10 12.28 8.77
N PHE A 33 19.49 13.38 9.18
CA PHE A 33 18.31 13.91 8.53
C PHE A 33 18.78 14.36 7.15
N SER A 34 18.57 13.50 6.15
CA SER A 34 18.89 13.80 4.77
C SER A 34 18.14 15.07 4.40
N SER A 35 18.86 16.18 4.34
CA SER A 35 18.37 17.55 4.14
C SER A 35 17.91 17.81 2.71
N VAL A 36 17.52 16.76 2.00
CA VAL A 36 17.12 16.82 0.60
C VAL A 36 15.62 17.07 0.56
N LEU A 37 15.25 18.26 0.08
CA LEU A 37 13.86 18.60 -0.17
C LEU A 37 13.28 17.62 -1.20
N PRO A 38 12.00 17.22 -1.05
CA PRO A 38 11.36 16.34 -2.01
C PRO A 38 11.28 17.00 -3.38
N VAL A 39 11.47 16.20 -4.44
CA VAL A 39 11.21 16.65 -5.82
C VAL A 39 9.70 16.68 -6.05
N VAL A 40 9.16 17.81 -6.52
CA VAL A 40 7.71 18.00 -6.66
C VAL A 40 7.32 18.19 -8.13
N TYR A 41 6.37 17.37 -8.58
CA TYR A 41 5.64 17.53 -9.83
C TYR A 41 4.20 17.91 -9.49
N SER A 42 3.87 19.20 -9.56
CA SER A 42 2.59 19.74 -9.11
C SER A 42 1.42 19.44 -10.03
N ASN A 43 1.69 19.10 -11.30
CA ASN A 43 0.66 18.66 -12.24
C ASN A 43 1.18 17.48 -13.06
N VAL A 44 0.74 16.29 -12.71
CA VAL A 44 1.22 15.06 -13.34
C VAL A 44 0.86 15.01 -14.82
N ASP A 45 -0.29 15.55 -15.23
CA ASP A 45 -0.71 15.49 -16.63
C ASP A 45 0.24 16.24 -17.57
N LYS A 46 0.70 17.43 -17.15
CA LYS A 46 1.63 18.26 -17.91
C LYS A 46 3.09 17.80 -17.80
N GLN A 47 3.44 17.07 -16.75
CA GLN A 47 4.84 16.75 -16.42
C GLN A 47 5.22 15.28 -16.67
N LYS A 48 4.38 14.49 -17.36
CA LYS A 48 4.61 13.05 -17.60
C LYS A 48 6.02 12.76 -18.15
N GLU A 49 6.46 13.51 -19.15
CA GLU A 49 7.77 13.30 -19.78
C GLU A 49 8.93 13.59 -18.81
N SER A 50 8.87 14.72 -18.10
CA SER A 50 9.84 15.10 -17.07
C SER A 50 9.91 14.06 -15.95
N ILE A 51 8.76 13.61 -15.45
CA ILE A 51 8.65 12.56 -14.42
C ILE A 51 9.42 11.32 -14.85
N LEU A 52 9.20 10.82 -16.07
CA LEU A 52 9.84 9.58 -16.53
C LEU A 52 11.33 9.77 -16.84
N LYS A 53 11.72 10.91 -17.41
CA LYS A 53 13.09 11.22 -17.79
C LYS A 53 13.99 11.41 -16.57
N GLU A 54 13.54 12.21 -15.60
CA GLU A 54 14.33 12.58 -14.43
C GLU A 54 14.46 11.44 -13.42
N ASN A 55 13.53 10.47 -13.42
CA ASN A 55 13.52 9.32 -12.53
C ASN A 55 14.08 8.03 -13.17
N ARG A 56 14.73 8.14 -14.34
CA ARG A 56 15.32 7.00 -15.04
C ARG A 56 16.47 6.39 -14.25
N ASN A 57 16.44 5.07 -14.07
CA ASN A 57 17.45 4.29 -13.33
C ASN A 57 17.65 4.73 -11.87
N LYS A 58 16.65 5.39 -11.27
CA LYS A 58 16.67 5.77 -9.87
C LYS A 58 15.74 4.87 -9.05
N SER A 59 16.14 4.55 -7.84
CA SER A 59 15.32 3.93 -6.81
C SER A 59 14.91 4.98 -5.76
N GLY A 60 13.81 4.72 -5.06
CA GLY A 60 13.33 5.66 -4.05
C GLY A 60 11.89 5.46 -3.62
N VAL A 61 11.43 6.39 -2.78
CA VAL A 61 10.05 6.48 -2.27
C VAL A 61 9.36 7.68 -2.90
N TYR A 62 8.12 7.47 -3.33
CA TYR A 62 7.27 8.48 -3.93
C TYR A 62 5.93 8.59 -3.22
N LYS A 63 5.30 9.76 -3.34
CA LYS A 63 3.97 10.05 -2.80
C LYS A 63 3.09 10.70 -3.86
N TRP A 64 1.94 10.11 -4.12
CA TRP A 64 0.86 10.72 -4.90
C TRP A 64 -0.06 11.49 -3.97
N ILE A 65 -0.47 12.68 -4.38
CA ILE A 65 -1.42 13.52 -3.64
C ILE A 65 -2.56 13.87 -4.59
N ASN A 66 -3.78 13.56 -4.19
CA ASN A 66 -4.98 14.00 -4.89
C ASN A 66 -5.32 15.42 -4.42
N ASN A 67 -5.21 16.40 -5.32
CA ASN A 67 -5.41 17.81 -5.02
C ASN A 67 -6.89 18.18 -4.80
N VAL A 68 -7.84 17.29 -5.12
CA VAL A 68 -9.29 17.51 -4.90
C VAL A 68 -9.67 17.26 -3.45
N ASN A 69 -9.14 16.20 -2.82
CA ASN A 69 -9.54 15.78 -1.48
C ASN A 69 -8.40 15.72 -0.46
N GLY A 70 -7.16 15.94 -0.88
CA GLY A 70 -5.97 15.87 -0.03
C GLY A 70 -5.45 14.45 0.23
N ASN A 71 -6.20 13.42 -0.17
CA ASN A 71 -5.82 12.04 0.10
C ASN A 71 -4.55 11.65 -0.66
N SER A 72 -3.78 10.74 -0.10
CA SER A 72 -2.48 10.37 -0.64
C SER A 72 -2.21 8.87 -0.72
N TYR A 73 -1.18 8.52 -1.50
CA TYR A 73 -0.62 7.18 -1.61
C TYR A 73 0.90 7.26 -1.51
N VAL A 74 1.52 6.39 -0.74
CA VAL A 74 2.98 6.23 -0.66
C VAL A 74 3.38 4.88 -1.22
N GLY A 75 4.45 4.83 -1.99
CA GLY A 75 5.07 3.59 -2.43
C GLY A 75 6.55 3.76 -2.72
N SER A 76 7.28 2.65 -2.80
CA SER A 76 8.67 2.64 -3.24
C SER A 76 8.87 1.89 -4.55
N SER A 77 10.05 2.04 -5.15
CA SER A 77 10.50 1.22 -6.27
C SER A 77 12.01 1.24 -6.40
N VAL A 78 12.57 0.08 -6.76
CA VAL A 78 13.97 -0.04 -7.22
C VAL A 78 14.20 0.60 -8.60
N ASN A 79 13.12 0.85 -9.35
CA ASN A 79 13.14 1.57 -10.62
C ASN A 79 11.91 2.48 -10.71
N LEU A 80 12.11 3.75 -10.35
CA LEU A 80 11.06 4.76 -10.29
C LEU A 80 10.45 5.02 -11.66
N SER A 81 11.25 5.26 -12.71
CA SER A 81 10.72 5.52 -14.06
C SER A 81 9.81 4.38 -14.54
N LYS A 82 10.21 3.11 -14.37
CA LYS A 82 9.36 1.97 -14.70
C LYS A 82 8.06 2.00 -13.91
N ARG A 83 8.13 2.13 -12.58
CA ARG A 83 6.95 2.11 -11.72
C ARG A 83 6.00 3.29 -11.99
N LEU A 84 6.53 4.48 -12.22
CA LEU A 84 5.75 5.68 -12.51
C LEU A 84 5.10 5.59 -13.90
N SER A 85 5.76 5.00 -14.89
CA SER A 85 5.15 4.77 -16.21
C SER A 85 3.95 3.82 -16.17
N GLU A 86 3.92 2.86 -15.23
CA GLU A 86 2.75 2.02 -15.00
C GLU A 86 1.54 2.84 -14.54
N TYR A 87 1.73 3.78 -13.61
CA TYR A 87 0.64 4.67 -13.16
C TYR A 87 0.18 5.64 -14.24
N LEU A 88 1.08 6.04 -15.14
CA LEU A 88 0.78 6.92 -16.29
C LEU A 88 0.16 6.17 -17.48
N ASN A 89 -0.08 4.85 -17.36
CA ASN A 89 -0.68 4.03 -18.39
C ASN A 89 -2.10 3.60 -18.00
N VAL A 90 -3.10 4.16 -18.66
CA VAL A 90 -4.52 3.87 -18.40
C VAL A 90 -4.84 2.37 -18.52
N ASN A 91 -4.24 1.64 -19.47
CA ASN A 91 -4.46 0.20 -19.61
C ASN A 91 -3.91 -0.59 -18.42
N TYR A 92 -2.80 -0.13 -17.83
CA TYR A 92 -2.28 -0.73 -16.60
C TYR A 92 -3.24 -0.45 -15.43
N LEU A 93 -3.71 0.79 -15.28
CA LEU A 93 -4.65 1.17 -14.23
C LEU A 93 -5.94 0.33 -14.28
N LEU A 94 -6.50 0.14 -15.47
CA LEU A 94 -7.70 -0.67 -15.69
C LEU A 94 -7.50 -2.15 -15.36
N ARG A 95 -6.30 -2.70 -15.61
CA ARG A 95 -5.96 -4.11 -15.28
C ARG A 95 -5.62 -4.33 -13.80
N ARG A 96 -5.23 -3.27 -13.09
CA ARG A 96 -4.82 -3.29 -11.68
C ARG A 96 -5.80 -2.49 -10.81
N ASP A 97 -7.09 -2.76 -11.01
CA ASP A 97 -8.18 -2.06 -10.34
C ASP A 97 -8.24 -2.34 -8.82
N ASN A 98 -7.55 -3.36 -8.32
CA ASN A 98 -7.52 -3.69 -6.90
C ASN A 98 -6.75 -2.66 -6.04
N MET A 99 -5.98 -1.76 -6.64
CA MET A 99 -5.25 -0.70 -5.94
C MET A 99 -6.09 0.58 -5.85
N THR A 100 -6.28 1.12 -4.64
CA THR A 100 -7.09 2.32 -4.42
C THR A 100 -6.55 3.53 -5.19
N ILE A 101 -5.22 3.70 -5.25
CA ILE A 101 -4.58 4.77 -6.03
C ILE A 101 -4.91 4.68 -7.53
N ASN A 102 -4.98 3.48 -8.11
CA ASN A 102 -5.31 3.32 -9.53
C ASN A 102 -6.76 3.75 -9.81
N LYS A 103 -7.69 3.37 -8.92
CA LYS A 103 -9.09 3.84 -9.00
C LYS A 103 -9.17 5.36 -8.87
N ALA A 104 -8.39 5.95 -7.98
CA ALA A 104 -8.37 7.40 -7.78
C ALA A 104 -7.82 8.13 -9.01
N LEU A 105 -6.71 7.67 -9.59
CA LEU A 105 -6.15 8.21 -10.83
C LEU A 105 -7.15 8.14 -11.99
N LEU A 106 -7.87 7.01 -12.15
CA LEU A 106 -8.92 6.88 -13.16
C LEU A 106 -10.12 7.80 -12.90
N LYS A 107 -10.50 8.01 -11.64
CA LYS A 107 -11.69 8.78 -11.25
C LYS A 107 -11.48 10.29 -11.36
N TYR A 108 -10.34 10.79 -10.90
CA TYR A 108 -10.06 12.24 -10.83
C TYR A 108 -9.16 12.73 -11.98
N GLY A 109 -8.44 11.84 -12.67
CA GLY A 109 -7.54 12.20 -13.76
C GLY A 109 -6.20 12.75 -13.26
N TYR A 110 -5.19 12.76 -14.13
CA TYR A 110 -3.82 13.13 -13.77
C TYR A 110 -3.62 14.62 -13.45
N SER A 111 -4.49 15.50 -13.96
CA SER A 111 -4.38 16.95 -13.76
C SER A 111 -4.59 17.37 -12.30
N ASP A 112 -5.37 16.59 -11.56
CA ASP A 112 -5.69 16.81 -10.16
C ASP A 112 -4.77 16.03 -9.21
N PHE A 113 -3.65 15.53 -9.71
CA PHE A 113 -2.64 14.87 -8.89
C PHE A 113 -1.31 15.60 -8.92
N SER A 114 -0.69 15.66 -7.74
CA SER A 114 0.72 15.98 -7.56
C SER A 114 1.49 14.69 -7.27
N LEU A 115 2.73 14.61 -7.76
CA LEU A 115 3.66 13.52 -7.47
C LEU A 115 4.90 14.09 -6.80
N LEU A 116 5.25 13.54 -5.65
CA LEU A 116 6.47 13.87 -4.91
C LEU A 116 7.41 12.67 -4.95
N ILE A 117 8.68 12.91 -5.23
CA ILE A 117 9.75 11.97 -4.86
C ILE A 117 10.23 12.40 -3.48
N LEU A 118 9.86 11.62 -2.47
CA LEU A 118 10.14 11.92 -1.07
C LEU A 118 11.62 11.70 -0.76
N GLU A 119 12.19 10.64 -1.32
CA GLU A 119 13.57 10.25 -1.07
C GLU A 119 14.08 9.38 -2.22
N TYR A 120 15.29 9.66 -2.71
CA TYR A 120 16.05 8.69 -3.48
C TYR A 120 16.90 7.88 -2.50
N CYS A 121 16.80 6.56 -2.57
CA CYS A 121 17.49 5.66 -1.67
C CYS A 121 17.96 4.42 -2.43
N GLU A 122 18.86 3.65 -1.82
CA GLU A 122 19.34 2.41 -2.41
C GLU A 122 18.20 1.37 -2.57
N PRO A 123 18.28 0.46 -3.57
CA PRO A 123 17.21 -0.50 -3.85
C PRO A 123 16.83 -1.42 -2.67
N ASP A 124 17.79 -1.77 -1.83
CA ASP A 124 17.65 -2.68 -0.70
C ASP A 124 16.90 -2.05 0.49
N VAL A 125 17.00 -0.73 0.67
CA VAL A 125 16.31 0.01 1.74
C VAL A 125 14.95 0.56 1.34
N CYS A 126 14.55 0.45 0.07
CA CYS A 126 13.29 1.00 -0.45
C CYS A 126 12.05 0.64 0.38
N ILE A 127 11.91 -0.63 0.80
CA ILE A 127 10.76 -1.11 1.57
C ILE A 127 10.76 -0.52 3.00
N GLU A 128 11.93 -0.44 3.63
CA GLU A 128 12.08 0.17 4.95
C GLU A 128 11.70 1.66 4.92
N ARG A 129 12.18 2.38 3.92
CA ARG A 129 11.86 3.80 3.71
C ARG A 129 10.38 4.01 3.36
N GLU A 130 9.78 3.10 2.58
CA GLU A 130 8.34 3.12 2.33
C GLU A 130 7.54 3.01 3.63
N GLN A 131 7.91 2.08 4.51
CA GLN A 131 7.26 1.91 5.81
C GLN A 131 7.35 3.19 6.65
N TYR A 132 8.54 3.78 6.75
CA TYR A 132 8.76 5.04 7.45
C TYR A 132 7.79 6.14 7.00
N TYR A 133 7.63 6.33 5.68
CA TYR A 133 6.74 7.36 5.14
C TYR A 133 5.25 7.00 5.23
N ILE A 134 4.89 5.71 5.18
CA ILE A 134 3.51 5.26 5.45
C ILE A 134 3.14 5.58 6.90
N ASP A 135 4.02 5.30 7.86
CA ASP A 135 3.77 5.56 9.28
C ASP A 135 3.70 7.06 9.58
N LEU A 136 4.54 7.85 8.92
CA LEU A 136 4.57 9.31 9.02
C LEU A 136 3.30 9.96 8.47
N TYR A 137 2.89 9.60 7.25
CA TYR A 137 1.80 10.30 6.55
C TYR A 137 0.43 9.64 6.69
N LYS A 138 0.37 8.36 7.04
CA LYS A 138 -0.87 7.55 7.13
C LYS A 138 -1.78 7.70 5.90
N PRO A 139 -1.25 7.47 4.68
CA PRO A 139 -1.96 7.72 3.42
C PRO A 139 -3.23 6.88 3.26
N GLU A 140 -4.31 7.51 2.84
CA GLU A 140 -5.66 6.93 2.73
C GLU A 140 -5.77 5.88 1.62
N TYR A 141 -4.97 6.01 0.57
CA TYR A 141 -4.99 5.07 -0.56
C TYR A 141 -4.10 3.84 -0.31
N ASN A 142 -3.30 3.79 0.76
CA ASN A 142 -2.58 2.60 1.17
C ASN A 142 -3.50 1.68 1.98
N ILE A 143 -3.98 0.60 1.37
CA ILE A 143 -4.83 -0.41 2.04
C ILE A 143 -4.03 -1.17 3.11
N LEU A 144 -2.77 -1.46 2.82
CA LEU A 144 -1.87 -2.19 3.71
C LEU A 144 -1.09 -1.18 4.55
N LYS A 145 -1.06 -1.44 5.86
CA LYS A 145 -0.27 -0.64 6.81
C LYS A 145 1.21 -1.03 6.83
N LEU A 146 1.51 -2.27 6.43
CA LEU A 146 2.87 -2.75 6.29
C LEU A 146 3.29 -2.69 4.81
N ALA A 147 4.41 -2.01 4.53
CA ALA A 147 5.01 -1.93 3.22
C ALA A 147 5.38 -3.33 2.70
N GLY A 148 5.19 -3.55 1.40
CA GLY A 148 5.55 -4.81 0.73
C GLY A 148 4.80 -6.07 1.18
N SER A 149 3.95 -6.02 2.22
CA SER A 149 3.37 -7.21 2.83
C SER A 149 1.89 -7.08 3.17
N ARG A 150 1.14 -8.15 2.90
CA ARG A 150 -0.25 -8.31 3.34
C ARG A 150 -0.37 -8.90 4.74
N LEU A 151 0.76 -9.28 5.36
CA LEU A 151 0.78 -9.90 6.68
C LEU A 151 0.19 -8.94 7.72
N GLY A 152 -0.68 -9.45 8.60
CA GLY A 152 -1.34 -8.63 9.61
C GLY A 152 -2.53 -7.80 9.11
N TYR A 153 -2.84 -7.77 7.81
CA TYR A 153 -4.08 -7.15 7.33
C TYR A 153 -5.30 -7.96 7.80
N THR A 154 -6.16 -7.33 8.59
CA THR A 154 -7.44 -7.87 9.01
C THR A 154 -8.57 -7.07 8.37
N HIS A 155 -9.63 -7.76 7.95
CA HIS A 155 -10.83 -7.09 7.45
C HIS A 155 -11.50 -6.30 8.58
N THR A 156 -12.08 -5.15 8.24
CA THR A 156 -12.93 -4.40 9.17
C THR A 156 -14.13 -5.21 9.61
N GLU A 157 -14.66 -4.95 10.81
CA GLU A 157 -15.85 -5.65 11.33
C GLU A 157 -17.04 -5.55 10.38
N GLU A 158 -17.25 -4.39 9.77
CA GLU A 158 -18.29 -4.17 8.76
C GLU A 158 -18.10 -5.08 7.53
N THR A 159 -16.86 -5.19 7.04
CA THR A 159 -16.54 -6.07 5.90
C THR A 159 -16.75 -7.53 6.28
N LEU A 160 -16.35 -7.94 7.49
CA LEU A 160 -16.59 -9.28 8.01
C LEU A 160 -18.09 -9.56 8.14
N ALA A 161 -18.90 -8.60 8.58
CA ALA A 161 -20.35 -8.74 8.69
C ALA A 161 -21.00 -8.94 7.30
N LYS A 162 -20.60 -8.14 6.30
CA LYS A 162 -21.06 -8.32 4.90
C LYS A 162 -20.69 -9.69 4.34
N LEU A 163 -19.47 -10.16 4.61
CA LEU A 163 -19.02 -11.49 4.18
C LEU A 163 -19.79 -12.62 4.89
N LYS A 164 -20.04 -12.49 6.20
CA LYS A 164 -20.84 -13.46 6.98
C LYS A 164 -22.28 -13.54 6.46
N ASN A 165 -22.86 -12.41 6.09
CA ASN A 165 -24.25 -12.32 5.63
C ASN A 165 -24.43 -12.62 4.13
N ARG A 166 -23.36 -13.01 3.42
CA ARG A 166 -23.43 -13.32 1.99
C ARG A 166 -24.26 -14.59 1.77
N LYS A 167 -25.48 -14.42 1.23
CA LYS A 167 -26.32 -15.55 0.81
C LYS A 167 -25.78 -16.16 -0.49
N VAL A 168 -25.29 -17.39 -0.41
CA VAL A 168 -24.98 -18.21 -1.58
C VAL A 168 -26.25 -18.95 -2.00
N SER A 169 -26.61 -18.92 -3.28
CA SER A 169 -27.81 -19.60 -3.77
C SER A 169 -27.74 -21.12 -3.51
N ALA A 170 -28.91 -21.75 -3.34
CA ALA A 170 -28.98 -23.20 -3.12
C ALA A 170 -28.40 -23.98 -4.30
N GLU A 171 -28.68 -23.51 -5.53
CA GLU A 171 -28.16 -24.07 -6.77
C GLU A 171 -26.62 -24.03 -6.83
N TRP A 172 -26.00 -22.91 -6.43
CA TRP A 172 -24.54 -22.79 -6.42
C TRP A 172 -23.91 -23.70 -5.34
N ARG A 173 -24.57 -23.84 -4.18
CA ARG A 173 -24.17 -24.80 -3.14
C ARG A 173 -24.25 -26.24 -3.64
N PHE A 174 -25.31 -26.58 -4.36
CA PHE A 174 -25.47 -27.91 -4.98
C PHE A 174 -24.37 -28.18 -6.01
N LEU A 175 -24.14 -27.24 -6.94
CA LEU A 175 -23.11 -27.38 -7.98
C LEU A 175 -21.69 -27.56 -7.40
N MET A 176 -21.34 -26.81 -6.37
CA MET A 176 -20.05 -26.96 -5.69
C MET A 176 -19.93 -28.30 -4.98
N SER A 177 -21.01 -28.77 -4.34
CA SER A 177 -21.02 -30.09 -3.70
C SER A 177 -20.76 -31.19 -4.73
N GLU A 178 -21.42 -31.15 -5.89
CA GLU A 178 -21.22 -32.11 -6.98
C GLU A 178 -19.78 -32.09 -7.53
N LYS A 179 -19.18 -30.90 -7.65
CA LYS A 179 -17.78 -30.76 -8.09
C LYS A 179 -16.77 -31.32 -7.09
N SER A 180 -17.11 -31.37 -5.82
CA SER A 180 -16.23 -31.86 -4.74
C SER A 180 -16.58 -33.27 -4.24
N LYS A 181 -17.34 -34.06 -5.02
CA LYS A 181 -17.68 -35.46 -4.70
C LYS A 181 -16.72 -36.45 -5.37
N GLY A 182 -16.49 -37.57 -4.67
CA GLY A 182 -15.73 -38.70 -5.20
C GLY A 182 -14.32 -38.31 -5.61
N ASP A 183 -13.79 -38.96 -6.65
CA ASP A 183 -12.43 -38.79 -7.15
C ASP A 183 -12.10 -37.37 -7.64
N LYS A 184 -13.11 -36.51 -7.84
CA LYS A 184 -12.91 -35.09 -8.16
C LYS A 184 -12.39 -34.29 -6.97
N ASN A 185 -12.57 -34.79 -5.75
CA ASN A 185 -11.97 -34.22 -4.57
C ASN A 185 -10.55 -34.78 -4.40
N PRO A 186 -9.50 -33.93 -4.38
CA PRO A 186 -8.11 -34.37 -4.19
C PRO A 186 -7.86 -35.17 -2.90
N MET A 187 -8.77 -35.07 -1.93
CA MET A 187 -8.71 -35.77 -0.64
C MET A 187 -9.51 -37.08 -0.62
N PHE A 188 -10.24 -37.41 -1.67
CA PHE A 188 -11.02 -38.64 -1.73
C PHE A 188 -10.11 -39.87 -1.76
N GLY A 189 -10.44 -40.88 -0.94
CA GLY A 189 -9.64 -42.11 -0.80
C GLY A 189 -8.28 -41.94 -0.09
N ARG A 190 -7.90 -40.73 0.32
CA ARG A 190 -6.64 -40.48 1.06
C ARG A 190 -6.85 -40.67 2.56
N THR A 191 -6.56 -41.88 3.04
CA THR A 191 -6.59 -42.25 4.47
C THR A 191 -5.22 -42.73 4.96
N GLY A 192 -4.98 -42.68 6.28
CA GLY A 192 -3.70 -43.08 6.86
C GLY A 192 -2.54 -42.27 6.28
N ASP A 193 -1.40 -42.91 6.02
CA ASP A 193 -0.18 -42.30 5.47
C ASP A 193 -0.39 -41.56 4.14
N LYS A 194 -1.46 -41.86 3.39
CA LYS A 194 -1.80 -41.18 2.13
C LYS A 194 -2.46 -39.83 2.33
N ASN A 195 -2.91 -39.52 3.55
CA ASN A 195 -3.42 -38.20 3.89
C ASN A 195 -2.24 -37.28 4.25
N PRO A 196 -2.07 -36.12 3.59
CA PRO A 196 -0.98 -35.18 3.89
C PRO A 196 -1.00 -34.63 5.33
N MET A 197 -2.10 -34.82 6.07
CA MET A 197 -2.20 -34.47 7.50
C MET A 197 -1.85 -35.62 8.45
N PHE A 198 -1.59 -36.83 7.95
CA PHE A 198 -1.25 -37.98 8.79
C PHE A 198 0.12 -37.81 9.46
N GLY A 199 0.19 -38.09 10.76
CA GLY A 199 1.41 -37.89 11.55
C GLY A 199 1.77 -36.42 11.84
N THR A 200 1.02 -35.45 11.30
CA THR A 200 1.27 -34.03 11.57
C THR A 200 0.85 -33.68 13.01
N VAL A 201 1.78 -33.10 13.78
CA VAL A 201 1.49 -32.59 15.12
C VAL A 201 0.84 -31.22 14.98
N LYS A 202 -0.38 -31.04 15.49
CA LYS A 202 -1.03 -29.73 15.49
C LYS A 202 -0.15 -28.71 16.24
N PRO A 203 0.06 -27.49 15.71
CA PRO A 203 0.79 -26.46 16.44
C PRO A 203 0.09 -26.16 17.78
N LYS A 204 0.88 -26.12 18.86
CA LYS A 204 0.42 -25.77 20.21
C LYS A 204 -0.32 -24.43 20.14
N GLY A 205 -1.63 -24.44 20.43
CA GLY A 205 -2.49 -23.25 20.42
C GLY A 205 -3.78 -23.37 19.61
N SER A 206 -3.95 -24.41 18.78
CA SER A 206 -5.18 -24.64 18.02
C SER A 206 -6.23 -25.44 18.82
N GLY A 207 -6.75 -24.84 19.90
CA GLY A 207 -7.92 -25.36 20.59
C GLY A 207 -9.18 -25.35 19.69
N PRO A 208 -10.16 -26.24 19.93
CA PRO A 208 -11.40 -26.22 19.16
C PRO A 208 -12.15 -24.92 19.45
N ARG A 209 -12.52 -24.18 18.39
CA ARG A 209 -13.57 -23.15 18.47
C ARG A 209 -14.89 -23.87 18.74
N ARG A 210 -15.20 -24.16 20.00
CA ARG A 210 -16.56 -24.52 20.39
C ARG A 210 -17.41 -23.29 20.10
N GLY A 211 -18.36 -23.41 19.18
CA GLY A 211 -19.44 -22.43 19.04
C GLY A 211 -20.25 -22.39 20.34
N PRO A 212 -20.92 -21.27 20.65
CA PRO A 212 -21.77 -21.20 21.84
C PRO A 212 -22.91 -22.21 21.72
N LEU A 213 -23.18 -22.92 22.82
CA LEU A 213 -24.39 -23.70 23.08
C LEU A 213 -25.57 -22.77 23.34
#